data_AF-A0A415U1H8-F1
#
_entry.id   AF-A0A415U1H8-F1
#
_cell.length_a   1.000
_cell.length_b   1.000
_cell.length_c   1.000
_cell.angle_alpha   90.00
_cell.angle_beta   90.00
_cell.angle_gamma   90.00
#
_symmetry.space_group_name_H-M   'P 1'
#
loop_
_entity.id
_entity.type
_entity.pdbx_description
1 polymer ?
#
loop_
_entity_poly.entity_id
_entity_poly.type
_entity_poly.pdbx_seq_one_letter_code
_entity_poly.pdbx_strand_id
1 'polypeptide(L)'
;MGVAMKVFAYYKPEQINITDFYEQIKKSFTTAFKGEIEIVKNYPSCSKNTIHGMKSPDKIISAAQKWNEDIEQKVVKSLEVLEEKASDCGYKNLSEYFNCSFHNKERSSYSWDLWSSLRSMDDILGYGTDCAVYDENGNWTVMMPEVIKKEALSHPENFVILQLIYD
;
A
#
# COMPACT_ATOMS: atom_id res chain seq x y z
N MET A 1 -13.71 -12.29 6.54
CA MET A 1 -12.52 -11.87 7.32
C MET A 1 -12.07 -10.57 6.71
N GLY A 2 -11.87 -9.52 7.50
CA GLY A 2 -11.48 -8.21 6.95
C GLY A 2 -10.01 -8.17 6.56
N VAL A 3 -9.70 -7.43 5.52
CA VAL A 3 -8.34 -7.13 5.05
C VAL A 3 -7.80 -5.99 5.90
N ALA A 4 -6.59 -6.19 6.45
CA ALA A 4 -5.88 -5.18 7.22
C ALA A 4 -4.93 -4.39 6.32
N MET A 5 -5.07 -3.07 6.34
CA MET A 5 -4.19 -2.14 5.62
C MET A 5 -3.44 -1.25 6.61
N LYS A 6 -2.14 -1.17 6.45
CA LYS A 6 -1.27 -0.24 7.15
C LYS A 6 -1.26 1.10 6.42
N VAL A 7 -1.70 2.16 7.06
CA VAL A 7 -1.76 3.50 6.46
C VAL A 7 -0.72 4.41 7.10
N PHE A 8 0.17 4.97 6.28
CA PHE A 8 1.06 6.04 6.66
C PHE A 8 0.38 7.37 6.33
N ALA A 9 -0.03 8.13 7.34
CA ALA A 9 -0.90 9.28 7.16
C ALA A 9 -0.30 10.56 7.70
N TYR A 10 -0.46 11.63 6.93
CA TYR A 10 -0.18 12.99 7.36
C TYR A 10 -1.20 13.44 8.41
N TYR A 11 -0.75 13.72 9.62
CA TYR A 11 -1.56 14.04 10.80
C TYR A 11 -1.02 15.30 11.47
N LYS A 12 -1.80 16.39 11.44
CA LYS A 12 -1.48 17.62 12.18
C LYS A 12 -2.16 17.59 13.56
N PRO A 13 -1.46 17.17 14.64
CA PRO A 13 -2.06 17.00 15.97
C PRO A 13 -2.66 18.28 16.56
N GLU A 14 -2.16 19.45 16.13
CA GLU A 14 -2.66 20.75 16.57
C GLU A 14 -4.05 21.09 16.00
N GLN A 15 -4.46 20.43 14.91
CA GLN A 15 -5.68 20.74 14.18
C GLN A 15 -6.82 19.75 14.46
N ILE A 16 -6.49 18.48 14.73
CA ILE A 16 -7.49 17.41 14.86
C ILE A 16 -6.97 16.36 15.85
N ASN A 17 -7.86 15.86 16.72
CA ASN A 17 -7.49 14.74 17.59
C ASN A 17 -7.45 13.43 16.78
N ILE A 18 -6.74 12.43 17.29
CA ILE A 18 -6.54 11.17 16.56
C ILE A 18 -7.83 10.41 16.26
N THR A 19 -8.84 10.50 17.14
CA THR A 19 -10.11 9.78 16.95
C THR A 19 -10.89 10.37 15.78
N ASP A 20 -11.00 11.70 15.73
CA ASP A 20 -11.66 12.39 14.61
C ASP A 20 -10.88 12.23 13.31
N PHE A 21 -9.55 12.25 13.37
CA PHE A 21 -8.68 11.99 12.23
C PHE A 21 -8.86 10.56 11.67
N TYR A 22 -9.01 9.58 12.55
CA TYR A 22 -9.28 8.20 12.15
C TYR A 22 -10.62 8.07 11.41
N GLU A 23 -11.68 8.72 11.91
CA GLU A 23 -12.97 8.75 11.21
C GLU A 23 -12.90 9.51 9.88
N GLN A 24 -12.11 10.58 9.79
CA GLN A 24 -11.84 11.28 8.54
C GLN A 24 -11.18 10.36 7.51
N ILE A 25 -10.13 9.63 7.92
CA ILE A 25 -9.44 8.68 7.04
C ILE A 25 -10.39 7.58 6.58
N LYS A 26 -11.18 7.00 7.47
CA LYS A 26 -12.18 5.97 7.09
C LYS A 26 -13.17 6.49 6.07
N LYS A 27 -13.70 7.69 6.28
CA LYS A 27 -14.62 8.33 5.35
C LYS A 27 -13.97 8.63 4.01
N SER A 28 -12.74 9.15 4.02
CA SER A 28 -11.94 9.42 2.82
C SER A 28 -11.71 8.14 2.02
N PHE A 29 -11.22 7.08 2.67
CA PHE A 29 -10.97 5.77 2.08
C PHE A 29 -12.25 5.17 1.47
N THR A 30 -13.35 5.12 2.23
CA THR A 30 -14.65 4.61 1.73
C THR A 30 -15.16 5.40 0.53
N THR A 31 -14.89 6.70 0.48
CA THR A 31 -15.31 7.56 -0.63
C THR A 31 -14.45 7.35 -1.87
N ALA A 32 -13.13 7.29 -1.69
CA ALA A 32 -12.16 7.10 -2.77
C ALA A 32 -12.37 5.76 -3.49
N PHE A 33 -12.69 4.71 -2.73
CA PHE A 33 -12.85 3.33 -3.24
C PHE A 33 -14.30 2.86 -3.27
N LYS A 34 -15.23 3.80 -3.42
CA LYS A 34 -16.67 3.51 -3.43
C LYS A 34 -17.00 2.57 -4.60
N GLY A 35 -17.61 1.43 -4.27
CA GLY A 35 -18.01 0.41 -5.26
C GLY A 35 -16.98 -0.70 -5.45
N GLU A 36 -15.75 -0.54 -4.93
CA GLU A 36 -14.75 -1.61 -4.83
C GLU A 36 -14.67 -2.21 -3.42
N ILE A 37 -15.12 -1.43 -2.41
CA ILE A 37 -15.19 -1.84 -1.01
C ILE A 37 -16.63 -1.71 -0.56
N GLU A 38 -17.19 -2.79 0.00
CA GLU A 38 -18.58 -2.80 0.47
C GLU A 38 -18.68 -2.28 1.92
N ILE A 39 -17.71 -2.59 2.81
CA ILE A 39 -17.80 -2.22 4.23
C ILE A 39 -16.41 -1.96 4.86
N VAL A 40 -16.10 -0.71 5.23
CA VAL A 40 -15.04 -0.47 6.23
C VAL A 40 -15.60 -0.79 7.63
N LYS A 41 -15.15 -1.88 8.24
CA LYS A 41 -15.67 -2.29 9.55
C LYS A 41 -15.25 -1.30 10.64
N ASN A 42 -16.22 -0.86 11.44
CA ASN A 42 -15.99 -0.10 12.68
C ASN A 42 -15.37 -1.01 13.74
N TYR A 43 -14.07 -1.26 13.69
CA TYR A 43 -13.38 -1.97 14.76
C TYR A 43 -12.99 -0.99 15.89
N PRO A 44 -13.51 -1.17 17.12
CA PRO A 44 -13.20 -0.30 18.26
C PRO A 44 -11.73 -0.40 18.74
N SER A 45 -10.91 -1.29 18.15
CA SER A 45 -9.56 -1.62 18.60
C SER A 45 -8.43 -0.95 17.82
N CYS A 46 -8.70 -0.14 16.79
CA CYS A 46 -7.65 0.40 15.92
C CYS A 46 -6.68 1.37 16.63
N SER A 47 -7.07 1.90 17.79
CA SER A 47 -6.20 2.72 18.65
C SER A 47 -5.01 1.95 19.24
N LYS A 48 -5.09 0.61 19.38
CA LYS A 48 -4.01 -0.17 20.02
C LYS A 48 -2.74 -0.31 19.18
N ASN A 49 -2.85 -0.23 17.86
CA ASN A 49 -1.73 -0.41 16.92
C ASN A 49 -1.30 0.89 16.25
N THR A 50 -1.80 2.05 16.70
CA THR A 50 -1.44 3.34 16.13
C THR A 50 -0.06 3.79 16.62
N ILE A 51 0.84 4.10 15.69
CA ILE A 51 2.13 4.72 15.98
C ILE A 51 1.95 6.22 15.76
N HIS A 52 2.16 7.00 16.83
CA HIS A 52 2.14 8.45 16.76
C HIS A 52 3.56 8.98 16.60
N GLY A 53 3.81 9.78 15.57
CA GLY A 53 5.09 10.43 15.36
C GLY A 53 5.51 11.29 16.54
N MET A 54 4.58 12.05 17.13
CA MET A 54 4.84 12.86 18.33
C MET A 54 5.38 12.05 19.52
N LYS A 55 5.00 10.76 19.64
CA LYS A 55 5.44 9.87 20.74
C LYS A 55 6.57 8.93 20.34
N SER A 56 6.77 8.68 19.05
CA SER A 56 7.70 7.69 18.53
C SER A 56 8.25 8.12 17.18
N PRO A 57 8.98 9.25 17.13
CA PRO A 57 9.46 9.84 15.87
C PRO A 57 10.38 8.87 15.10
N ASP A 58 11.24 8.14 15.81
CA ASP A 58 12.15 7.16 15.21
C ASP A 58 11.41 6.06 14.43
N LYS A 59 10.21 5.67 14.88
CA LYS A 59 9.40 4.67 14.18
C LYS A 59 8.81 5.22 12.88
N ILE A 60 8.42 6.50 12.86
CA ILE A 60 7.95 7.18 11.64
C ILE A 60 9.12 7.32 10.65
N ILE A 61 10.27 7.80 11.12
CA ILE A 61 11.48 7.94 10.30
C ILE A 61 11.88 6.59 9.69
N SER A 62 11.97 5.55 10.50
CA SER A 62 12.34 4.21 10.03
C SER A 62 11.33 3.65 9.03
N ALA A 63 10.03 3.87 9.26
CA ALA A 63 9.00 3.45 8.32
C ALA A 63 9.08 4.22 7.00
N ALA A 64 9.28 5.54 7.03
CA ALA A 64 9.40 6.36 5.83
C ALA A 64 10.63 6.01 4.99
N GLN A 65 11.75 5.65 5.63
CA GLN A 65 12.96 5.22 4.94
C GLN A 65 12.74 3.92 4.15
N LYS A 66 12.07 2.94 4.78
CA LYS A 66 11.91 1.58 4.25
C LYS A 66 10.63 1.37 3.45
N TRP A 67 9.68 2.30 3.47
CA TRP A 67 8.34 2.09 2.92
C TRP A 67 8.35 1.57 1.47
N ASN A 68 9.03 2.30 0.58
CA ASN A 68 9.12 1.94 -0.84
C ASN A 68 9.99 0.70 -1.04
N GLU A 69 11.11 0.58 -0.31
CA GLU A 69 12.01 -0.58 -0.38
C GLU A 69 11.28 -1.88 -0.01
N ASP A 70 10.44 -1.85 1.03
CA ASP A 70 9.65 -3.00 1.46
C ASP A 70 8.63 -3.42 0.38
N ILE A 71 8.02 -2.46 -0.33
CA ILE A 71 7.08 -2.73 -1.43
C ILE A 71 7.85 -3.28 -2.64
N GLU A 72 8.95 -2.66 -3.03
CA GLU A 72 9.82 -3.10 -4.12
C GLU A 72 10.32 -4.53 -3.89
N GLN A 73 10.73 -4.87 -2.67
CA GLN A 73 11.15 -6.23 -2.30
C GLN A 73 10.02 -7.25 -2.43
N LYS A 74 8.76 -6.88 -2.14
CA LYS A 74 7.61 -7.76 -2.36
C LYS A 74 7.37 -8.03 -3.85
N VAL A 75 7.52 -7.00 -4.68
CA VAL A 75 7.40 -7.12 -6.14
C VAL A 75 8.51 -7.99 -6.70
N VAL A 76 9.77 -7.74 -6.32
CA VAL A 76 10.92 -8.53 -6.76
C VAL A 76 10.69 -10.01 -6.47
N LYS A 77 10.29 -10.37 -5.25
CA LYS A 77 9.95 -11.77 -4.91
C LYS A 77 8.81 -12.34 -5.75
N SER A 78 7.81 -11.52 -6.06
CA SER A 78 6.68 -11.94 -6.90
C SER A 78 7.12 -12.19 -8.35
N LEU A 79 8.09 -11.41 -8.85
CA LEU A 79 8.70 -11.61 -10.16
C LEU A 79 9.64 -12.82 -10.19
N GLU A 80 10.41 -13.07 -9.13
CA GLU A 80 11.25 -14.27 -8.99
C GLU A 80 10.39 -15.55 -9.07
N VAL A 81 9.28 -15.59 -8.34
CA VAL A 81 8.31 -16.71 -8.40
C VAL A 81 7.70 -16.86 -9.80
N LEU A 82 7.47 -15.74 -10.50
CA LEU A 82 6.97 -15.77 -11.87
C LEU A 82 8.03 -16.31 -12.85
N GLU A 83 9.30 -15.97 -12.64
CA GLU A 83 10.42 -16.45 -13.45
C GLU A 83 10.63 -17.96 -13.28
N GLU A 84 10.53 -18.47 -12.05
CA GLU A 84 10.56 -19.91 -11.78
C GLU A 84 9.44 -20.65 -12.54
N LYS A 85 8.20 -20.15 -12.45
CA LYS A 85 7.06 -20.71 -13.20
C LYS A 85 7.24 -20.65 -14.72
N ALA A 86 7.82 -19.56 -15.22
CA ALA A 86 8.11 -19.41 -16.64
C ALA A 86 9.16 -20.43 -17.10
N SER A 87 10.20 -20.65 -16.30
CA SER A 87 11.22 -21.68 -16.52
C SER A 87 10.60 -23.08 -16.58
N ASP A 88 9.70 -23.40 -15.64
CA ASP A 88 8.97 -24.68 -15.63
C ASP A 88 8.11 -24.90 -16.89
N CYS A 89 7.65 -23.80 -17.52
CA CYS A 89 6.91 -23.82 -18.78
C CYS A 89 7.81 -23.81 -20.03
N GLY A 90 9.14 -23.83 -19.86
CA GLY A 90 10.12 -23.89 -20.95
C GLY A 90 10.61 -22.54 -21.49
N TYR A 91 10.31 -21.43 -20.81
CA TYR A 91 10.81 -20.09 -21.18
C TYR A 91 12.18 -19.82 -20.54
N LYS A 92 13.10 -19.14 -21.25
CA LYS A 92 14.47 -18.92 -20.75
C LYS A 92 14.59 -17.75 -19.78
N ASN A 93 13.68 -16.79 -19.85
CA ASN A 93 13.63 -15.62 -18.99
C ASN A 93 12.26 -14.95 -19.08
N LEU A 94 12.01 -14.00 -18.17
CA LEU A 94 10.78 -13.22 -18.14
C LEU A 94 10.52 -12.44 -19.43
N SER A 95 11.54 -11.92 -20.12
CA SER A 95 11.35 -11.18 -21.38
C SER A 95 10.78 -12.06 -22.49
N GLU A 96 11.26 -13.30 -22.62
CA GLU A 96 10.73 -14.29 -23.57
C GLU A 96 9.30 -14.69 -23.18
N TYR A 97 9.07 -14.95 -21.89
CA TYR A 97 7.75 -15.24 -21.33
C TYR A 97 6.73 -14.12 -21.62
N PHE A 98 7.14 -12.86 -21.47
CA PHE A 98 6.28 -11.70 -21.73
C PHE A 98 6.00 -11.50 -23.22
N ASN A 99 7.01 -11.59 -24.09
CA ASN A 99 6.80 -11.49 -25.53
C ASN A 99 5.78 -12.53 -26.03
N CYS A 100 5.84 -13.75 -25.53
CA CYS A 100 4.86 -14.78 -25.86
C CYS A 100 3.46 -14.51 -25.27
N SER A 101 3.39 -13.93 -24.07
CA SER A 101 2.13 -13.68 -23.36
C SER A 101 1.34 -12.47 -23.91
N PHE A 102 2.02 -11.41 -24.36
CA PHE A 102 1.38 -10.17 -24.85
C PHE A 102 1.02 -10.18 -26.34
N HIS A 103 1.64 -11.06 -27.14
CA HIS A 103 1.34 -11.16 -28.57
C HIS A 103 0.19 -12.11 -28.91
N ASN A 104 -0.32 -12.87 -27.93
CA ASN A 104 -1.57 -13.61 -28.08
C ASN A 104 -2.74 -12.66 -27.79
N LYS A 105 -3.66 -12.50 -28.76
CA LYS A 105 -4.82 -11.58 -28.69
C LYS A 105 -5.83 -11.92 -27.58
N GLU A 106 -5.65 -13.03 -26.87
CA GLU A 106 -6.45 -13.43 -25.71
C GLU A 106 -5.63 -13.21 -24.45
N ARG A 107 -6.24 -12.58 -23.42
CA ARG A 107 -5.65 -12.50 -22.08
C ARG A 107 -5.38 -13.92 -21.58
N SER A 108 -4.14 -14.35 -21.66
CA SER A 108 -3.70 -15.61 -21.04
C SER A 108 -3.58 -15.40 -19.53
N SER A 109 -3.67 -16.49 -18.76
CA SER A 109 -3.37 -16.48 -17.31
C SER A 109 -2.02 -15.83 -17.01
N TYR A 110 -1.08 -15.94 -17.93
CA TYR A 110 0.27 -15.39 -17.84
C TYR A 110 0.35 -13.86 -17.88
N SER A 111 -0.51 -13.21 -18.68
CA SER A 111 -0.64 -11.74 -18.68
C SER A 111 -1.24 -11.22 -17.36
N TRP A 112 -2.07 -12.04 -16.71
CA TRP A 112 -2.68 -11.73 -15.42
C TRP A 112 -1.67 -11.90 -14.27
N ASP A 113 -0.84 -12.93 -14.30
CA ASP A 113 0.19 -13.17 -13.29
C ASP A 113 1.20 -12.01 -13.22
N LEU A 114 1.73 -11.55 -14.36
CA LEU A 114 2.61 -10.36 -14.40
C LEU A 114 1.91 -9.12 -13.85
N TRP A 115 0.70 -8.85 -14.36
CA TRP A 115 -0.05 -7.68 -13.95
C TRP A 115 -0.32 -7.71 -12.44
N SER A 116 -0.62 -8.89 -11.88
CA SER A 116 -0.80 -9.08 -10.45
C SER A 116 0.48 -8.85 -9.63
N SER A 117 1.65 -9.27 -10.13
CA SER A 117 2.94 -9.08 -9.46
C SER A 117 3.33 -7.61 -9.31
N LEU A 118 2.98 -6.77 -10.30
CA LEU A 118 3.29 -5.33 -10.29
C LEU A 118 2.22 -4.51 -9.57
N ARG A 119 1.00 -5.03 -9.44
CA ARG A 119 -0.16 -4.33 -8.88
C ARG A 119 0.06 -3.79 -7.46
N SER A 120 0.95 -4.43 -6.70
CA SER A 120 1.29 -4.03 -5.33
C SER A 120 2.03 -2.69 -5.19
N MET A 121 2.49 -2.08 -6.30
CA MET A 121 3.06 -0.72 -6.30
C MET A 121 2.06 0.37 -6.71
N ASP A 122 1.01 0.01 -7.44
CA ASP A 122 0.15 1.00 -8.11
C ASP A 122 -1.30 1.00 -7.59
N ASP A 123 -1.77 -0.13 -7.07
CA ASP A 123 -3.17 -0.32 -6.71
C ASP A 123 -3.32 -0.69 -5.23
N ILE A 124 -3.99 0.21 -4.50
CA ILE A 124 -4.28 0.09 -3.07
C ILE A 124 -5.19 -1.10 -2.75
N LEU A 125 -6.06 -1.48 -3.69
CA LEU A 125 -6.92 -2.67 -3.60
C LEU A 125 -6.39 -3.84 -4.43
N GLY A 126 -5.15 -3.72 -4.87
CA GLY A 126 -4.39 -4.79 -5.47
C GLY A 126 -4.32 -6.02 -4.57
N TYR A 127 -4.39 -7.20 -5.17
CA TYR A 127 -4.17 -8.43 -4.44
C TYR A 127 -2.75 -8.44 -3.87
N GLY A 128 -2.64 -8.57 -2.54
CA GLY A 128 -1.35 -8.50 -1.84
C GLY A 128 -0.90 -7.10 -1.41
N THR A 129 -1.64 -6.04 -1.77
CA THR A 129 -1.40 -4.69 -1.24
C THR A 129 -1.99 -4.57 0.16
N ASP A 130 -1.13 -4.33 1.14
CA ASP A 130 -1.47 -4.18 2.56
C ASP A 130 -1.03 -2.82 3.13
N CYS A 131 -0.66 -1.88 2.25
CA CYS A 131 -0.10 -0.60 2.63
C CYS A 131 -0.64 0.54 1.77
N ALA A 132 -0.79 1.72 2.38
CA ALA A 132 -1.16 2.95 1.70
C ALA A 132 -0.57 4.18 2.39
N VAL A 133 -0.40 5.25 1.63
CA VAL A 133 0.02 6.57 2.07
C VAL A 133 -1.14 7.53 1.86
N TYR A 134 -1.44 8.31 2.89
CA TYR A 134 -2.46 9.35 2.87
C TYR A 134 -1.82 10.71 3.11
N ASP A 135 -1.81 11.56 2.09
CA ASP A 135 -1.13 12.86 2.13
C ASP A 135 -2.01 13.97 2.75
N GLU A 136 -1.44 15.17 2.90
CA GLU A 136 -2.14 16.32 3.49
C GLU A 136 -3.32 16.84 2.65
N ASN A 137 -3.36 16.53 1.35
CA ASN A 137 -4.42 16.94 0.42
C ASN A 137 -5.55 15.90 0.34
N GLY A 138 -5.41 14.78 1.04
CA GLY A 138 -6.36 13.69 1.03
C GLY A 138 -6.18 12.70 -0.13
N ASN A 139 -5.02 12.69 -0.78
CA ASN A 139 -4.70 11.74 -1.83
C ASN A 139 -4.22 10.41 -1.23
N TRP A 140 -4.46 9.35 -1.98
CA TRP A 140 -4.11 7.98 -1.64
C TRP A 140 -3.11 7.42 -2.64
N THR A 141 -1.97 6.93 -2.18
CA THR A 141 -0.98 6.21 -3.00
C THR A 141 -0.48 4.96 -2.28
N VAL A 142 0.09 3.99 -2.99
CA VAL A 142 0.79 2.87 -2.34
C VAL A 142 2.22 3.26 -2.01
N MET A 143 2.95 3.72 -3.04
CA MET A 143 4.30 4.23 -2.90
C MET A 143 4.30 5.59 -2.22
N MET A 144 5.27 5.80 -1.33
CA MET A 144 5.50 7.07 -0.64
C MET A 144 6.15 8.07 -1.59
N PRO A 145 5.47 9.21 -1.88
CA PRO A 145 6.08 10.27 -2.66
C PRO A 145 7.30 10.86 -1.96
N GLU A 146 8.32 11.27 -2.73
CA GLU A 146 9.56 11.86 -2.18
C GLU A 146 9.32 13.10 -1.30
N VAL A 147 8.29 13.90 -1.62
CA VAL A 147 7.90 15.06 -0.80
C VAL A 147 7.43 14.62 0.58
N ILE A 148 6.60 13.58 0.64
CA ILE A 148 6.11 13.00 1.89
C ILE A 148 7.23 12.34 2.67
N LYS A 149 8.14 11.63 1.99
CA LYS A 149 9.32 11.04 2.61
C LYS A 149 10.19 12.12 3.27
N LYS A 150 10.52 13.19 2.56
CA LYS A 150 11.31 14.31 3.11
C LYS A 150 10.63 14.94 4.32
N GLU A 151 9.33 15.22 4.21
CA GLU A 151 8.55 15.80 5.31
C GLU A 151 8.51 14.87 6.53
N ALA A 152 8.31 13.56 6.35
CA ALA A 152 8.33 12.59 7.45
C ALA A 152 9.69 12.45 8.14
N LEU A 153 10.78 12.71 7.42
CA LEU A 153 12.14 12.71 7.98
C LEU A 153 12.43 14.01 8.76
N SER A 154 11.88 15.14 8.33
CA SER A 154 12.07 16.44 8.98
C SER A 154 11.09 16.70 10.12
N HIS A 155 9.85 16.28 9.96
CA HIS A 155 8.72 16.52 10.85
C HIS A 155 7.95 15.23 11.14
N PRO A 156 8.59 14.20 11.72
CA PRO A 156 7.92 12.93 12.02
C PRO A 156 6.70 13.10 12.92
N GLU A 157 6.65 14.13 13.77
CA GLU A 157 5.52 14.49 14.63
C GLU A 157 4.22 14.75 13.85
N ASN A 158 4.32 15.15 12.59
CA ASN A 158 3.19 15.41 11.69
C ASN A 158 2.65 14.15 11.01
N PHE A 159 3.02 12.96 11.50
CA PHE A 159 2.59 11.70 10.90
C PHE A 159 2.13 10.69 11.93
N VAL A 160 1.25 9.81 11.46
CA VAL A 160 0.82 8.62 12.18
C VAL A 160 0.87 7.41 11.25
N ILE A 161 1.12 6.26 11.83
CA ILE A 161 0.87 4.99 11.16
C ILE A 161 -0.30 4.33 11.88
N LEU A 162 -1.36 4.05 11.14
CA LEU A 162 -2.57 3.43 11.66
C LEU A 162 -2.95 2.20 10.84
N GLN A 163 -3.92 1.45 11.35
CA GLN A 163 -4.45 0.28 10.68
C GLN A 163 -5.92 0.51 10.31
N LEU A 164 -6.23 0.33 9.03
CA LEU A 164 -7.61 0.24 8.54
C LEU A 164 -7.97 -1.22 8.31
N ILE A 165 -9.21 -1.58 8.61
CA ILE A 165 -9.75 -2.92 8.34
C ILE A 165 -10.99 -2.75 7.48
N TYR A 166 -11.00 -3.39 6.31
CA TYR A 166 -12.11 -3.32 5.36
C TYR A 166 -12.51 -4.72 4.86
N ASP A 167 -13.78 -4.86 4.50
CA ASP A 167 -14.38 -6.02 3.85
C ASP A 167 -14.85 -5.62 2.45
#